data_AF-A0A371HQF0-F1
#
_entry.id   AF-A0A371HQF0-F1
#
_cell.length_a   1.000
_cell.length_b   1.000
_cell.length_c   1.000
_cell.angle_alpha   90.00
_cell.angle_beta   90.00
_cell.angle_gamma   90.00
#
_symmetry.space_group_name_H-M   'P 1'
#
loop_
_entity.id
_entity.type
_entity.pdbx_description
1 polymer ?
#
loop_
_entity_poly.entity_id
_entity_poly.type
_entity_poly.pdbx_seq_one_letter_code
_entity_poly.pdbx_strand_id
1 'polypeptide(L)' 'MDGQIEVLLQIEFAYNRVVNSNTSHSSFELIYGFNPLPPLDLLALPIMPTWVNYEGLSKA' A
#
# COMPACT_ATOMS: atom_id res chain seq x y z
N MET A 1 2.84 17.64 -3.68
CA MET A 1 3.59 16.37 -3.78
C MET A 1 2.76 15.24 -3.19
N ASP A 2 1.66 14.93 -3.85
CA ASP A 2 0.52 14.19 -3.31
C ASP A 2 0.16 13.05 -4.27
N GLY A 3 0.18 13.30 -5.59
CA GLY A 3 -0.06 12.24 -6.59
C GLY A 3 1.04 11.19 -6.76
N GLN A 4 2.30 11.45 -6.35
CA GLN A 4 3.38 10.45 -6.50
C GLN A 4 3.24 9.29 -5.50
N ILE A 5 2.80 9.59 -4.27
CA ILE A 5 2.59 8.57 -3.23
C ILE A 5 1.40 7.68 -3.60
N GLU A 6 0.34 8.28 -4.13
CA GLU A 6 -0.85 7.54 -4.60
C GLU A 6 -0.49 6.51 -5.68
N VAL A 7 0.33 6.90 -6.67
CA VAL A 7 0.76 5.99 -7.75
C VAL A 7 1.62 4.84 -7.21
N LEU A 8 2.54 5.10 -6.27
CA LEU A 8 3.38 4.06 -5.68
C LEU A 8 2.56 3.01 -4.92
N LEU A 9 1.58 3.45 -4.12
CA LEU A 9 0.69 2.55 -3.40
C LEU A 9 -0.15 1.69 -4.34
N GLN A 10 -0.63 2.26 -5.45
CA GLN A 10 -1.38 1.51 -6.47
C GLN A 10 -0.53 0.42 -7.13
N ILE A 11 0.73 0.73 -7.46
CA ILE A 11 1.66 -0.22 -8.06
C ILE A 11 1.98 -1.37 -7.09
N GLU A 12 2.30 -1.05 -5.84
CA GLU A 12 2.60 -2.04 -4.82
C GLU A 12 1.39 -2.96 -4.55
N PHE A 13 0.19 -2.38 -4.45
CA PHE A 13 -1.04 -3.14 -4.29
C PHE A 13 -1.30 -4.07 -5.49
N ALA A 14 -1.14 -3.57 -6.71
CA ALA A 14 -1.29 -4.39 -7.92
C ALA A 14 -0.28 -5.54 -7.92
N TYR A 15 0.99 -5.28 -7.63
CA TYR A 15 2.05 -6.28 -7.58
C TYR A 15 1.74 -7.40 -6.56
N ASN A 16 1.37 -7.05 -5.33
CA ASN A 16 1.12 -8.01 -4.27
C ASN A 16 -0.10 -8.92 -4.51
N ARG A 17 -1.01 -8.52 -5.42
CA ARG A 17 -2.17 -9.33 -5.81
C ARG A 17 -1.93 -10.28 -6.95
N VAL A 18 -0.89 -10.07 -7.77
CA VAL A 18 -0.63 -10.95 -8.91
C VAL A 18 -0.31 -12.35 -8.39
N VAL A 19 -1.00 -13.34 -8.94
CA VAL A 19 -0.71 -14.75 -8.68
C VAL A 19 0.59 -15.10 -9.39
N ASN A 20 1.57 -15.56 -8.63
CA ASN A 20 2.83 -16.02 -9.19
C ASN A 20 2.64 -17.44 -9.75
N SER A 21 3.03 -17.67 -11.00
CA SER A 21 2.88 -18.97 -11.67
C SER A 21 3.69 -20.09 -11.04
N ASN A 22 4.82 -19.79 -10.39
CA ASN A 22 5.68 -20.79 -9.75
C ASN A 22 5.10 -21.27 -8.42
N THR A 23 4.49 -20.37 -7.64
CA THR A 23 3.91 -20.71 -6.33
C THR A 23 2.40 -20.94 -6.39
N SER A 24 1.75 -20.59 -7.50
CA SER A 24 0.29 -20.55 -7.64
C SER A 24 -0.42 -19.69 -6.59
N HIS A 25 0.29 -18.76 -5.96
CA HIS A 25 -0.20 -17.89 -4.90
C HIS A 25 0.26 -16.44 -5.08
N SER A 26 -0.54 -15.48 -4.63
CA SER A 26 -0.14 -14.08 -4.48
C SER A 26 0.57 -13.81 -3.15
N SER A 27 1.28 -12.69 -3.03
CA SER A 27 1.90 -12.28 -1.76
C SER A 27 0.87 -12.14 -0.64
N PHE A 28 -0.35 -11.66 -0.97
CA PHE A 28 -1.43 -11.55 0.01
C PHE A 28 -1.90 -12.92 0.52
N GLU A 29 -2.03 -13.90 -0.37
CA GLU A 29 -2.42 -15.26 0.03
C GLU A 29 -1.38 -15.89 0.95
N LEU A 30 -0.10 -15.67 0.68
CA LEU A 30 0.98 -16.24 1.49
C LEU A 30 1.08 -15.61 2.89
N ILE A 31 0.81 -14.31 3.03
CA ILE A 31 0.96 -13.60 4.31
C ILE A 31 -0.35 -13.63 5.12
N TYR A 32 -1.49 -13.47 4.45
CA TYR A 32 -2.80 -13.27 5.10
C TYR A 32 -3.79 -14.41 4.85
N GLY A 33 -3.50 -15.33 3.93
CA GLY A 33 -4.36 -16.47 3.62
C GLY A 33 -5.48 -16.18 2.59
N PHE A 34 -5.55 -14.97 2.03
CA PHE A 34 -6.52 -14.62 0.99
C PHE A 34 -5.99 -13.49 0.09
N ASN A 35 -6.42 -13.45 -1.18
CA ASN A 35 -6.13 -12.35 -2.10
C ASN A 35 -7.29 -11.34 -2.09
N PRO A 36 -7.13 -10.12 -1.54
CA PRO A 36 -8.24 -9.18 -1.48
C PRO A 36 -8.71 -8.76 -2.88
N LEU A 37 -10.02 -8.75 -3.09
CA LEU A 37 -10.61 -8.06 -4.24
C LEU A 37 -10.23 -6.58 -4.19
N PRO A 38 -10.13 -5.90 -5.35
CA PRO A 38 -9.75 -4.50 -5.33
C PRO A 38 -10.88 -3.81 -4.57
N PRO A 39 -10.61 -3.11 -3.47
CA PRO A 39 -11.62 -2.24 -2.94
C PRO A 39 -11.87 -1.22 -4.05
N LEU A 40 -13.11 -1.17 -4.53
CA LEU A 40 -13.58 0.01 -5.27
C LEU A 40 -13.32 1.29 -4.44
N ASP A 41 -13.09 1.14 -3.13
CA ASP A 41 -12.81 2.12 -2.08
C ASP A 41 -11.32 2.39 -1.73
N LEU A 42 -10.33 1.96 -2.52
CA LEU A 42 -8.93 2.40 -2.30
C LEU A 42 -8.72 3.91 -2.56
N LEU A 43 -9.76 4.63 -2.98
CA LEU A 43 -9.74 6.08 -3.18
C LEU A 43 -9.39 6.89 -1.93
N ALA A 44 -9.48 6.32 -0.73
CA ALA A 44 -8.90 6.92 0.46
C ALA A 44 -8.76 5.89 1.58
N LEU A 45 -7.79 4.96 1.48
CA LEU A 45 -7.17 4.56 2.75
C LEU A 45 -6.54 5.83 3.31
N PRO A 46 -6.90 6.31 4.51
CA PRO A 46 -6.18 7.42 5.11
C PRO A 46 -4.75 6.93 5.25
N ILE A 47 -3.88 7.39 4.36
CA ILE A 47 -2.45 7.21 4.45
C ILE A 47 -2.13 7.94 5.74
N MET A 48 -2.16 7.25 6.88
CA MET A 48 -1.66 7.79 8.13
C MET A 48 -0.22 8.19 7.80
N PRO A 49 0.12 9.49 7.79
CA PRO A 49 1.50 9.86 7.67
C PRO A 49 2.07 9.65 9.07
N THR A 50 2.30 8.39 9.47
CA THR A 50 3.05 8.08 10.71
C THR A 50 4.53 8.42 10.58
N TRP A 51 4.93 9.05 9.46
CA TRP A 51 6.20 9.72 9.34
C TRP A 51 6.06 11.20 8.95
N VAL A 52 5.24 11.95 9.71
CA VAL A 52 5.63 13.35 9.97
C VAL A 52 6.92 13.27 10.78
N ASN A 53 8.03 13.51 10.10
CA ASN A 53 9.28 13.77 10.77
C ASN A 53 9.06 15.01 11.67
N TYR A 54 9.17 14.84 12.98
CA TYR A 54 9.13 15.95 13.95
C TYR A 54 10.39 16.83 13.89
N GLU A 55 11.16 16.80 12.79
CA GLU A 55 12.34 17.64 12.57
C GLU A 55 12.05 19.16 12.53
N GLY A 56 10.79 19.56 12.62
CA GLY A 56 10.36 20.95 12.69
C GLY A 56 9.99 21.50 14.07
N LEU A 57 9.94 20.69 15.15
CA LEU A 57 9.63 21.23 16.49
C LEU A 57 10.92 21.60 17.24
N SER A 58 11.74 22.43 16.61
CA SER A 58 12.68 23.28 17.33
C SER A 58 12.37 24.73 16.99
N LYS A 59 12.30 25.55 18.04
CA LYS A 59 12.15 27.01 18.10
C LYS A 59 10.72 27.55 18.26
N ALA A 60 10.29 27.62 19.52
CA ALA A 60 10.03 28.90 20.21
C ALA A 60 10.26 28.70 21.71
#